data_AF-A0A8J9SDT3-F1
#
_entry.id   AF-A0A8J9SDT3-F1
#
_cell.length_a   1.000
_cell.length_b   1.000
_cell.length_c   1.000
_cell.angle_alpha   90.00
_cell.angle_beta   90.00
_cell.angle_gamma   90.00
#
_symmetry.space_group_name_H-M   'P 1'
#
loop_
_entity.id
_entity.type
_entity.pdbx_description
1 polymer ?
#
loop_
_entity_poly.entity_id
_entity_poly.type
_entity_poly.pdbx_seq_one_letter_code
_entity_poly.pdbx_strand_id
1 'polypeptide(L)'
;MVTNELAVRTEVAIIAPANGKGHGKLKLRNGTQTPVDRAGQQSALAFERQGVRGPAPRYPKWIAENEIERFDVSDAKGHNAAWEVLRTCQPAVLCKSPLVQKLLERWTLPYLAKAFGMNRADVEVLSSEEKSSAFVEHDESKNAFGSFYHVREPATQRLHMTFSDFIDCLSTWKARKAFVRTPVMTGRSIDNSARPCDDLGTALQDDLTSSIDWQWLEEAQNIHRWGGLRGVNLEVGSCNGLQPARYHTHDRLLAQVAGRRRVLLISPAYAHAGMYAFPLHHPYDGYAMPDLDRPDTAAWPLLRRVRGHAAVLQPGDGIFVPAYWRVPSSLPVNLSDLDMGATTLGFELGQGMRLQSRDAMWVAISRLIEERVGQLQGVADVRRWLLTITRGEEESCIDPATVRGYRQLVMCQEVRDEIEAVLGADASVAELLTAIGAHTLWYVWLQNFREPLYLTDKPLQLPDNRTEEEIKYPELFRHRLIGCQ
;
A
#
# COMPACT_ATOMS: atom_id res chain seq x y z
N MET A 1 -7.13 36.39 8.85
CA MET A 1 -7.96 36.53 7.63
C MET A 1 -7.04 36.85 6.46
N VAL A 2 -6.55 35.82 5.77
CA VAL A 2 -5.99 35.92 4.42
C VAL A 2 -6.34 34.59 3.75
N THR A 3 -7.20 34.67 2.74
CA THR A 3 -7.59 33.59 1.84
C THR A 3 -6.49 33.42 0.78
N ASN A 4 -5.93 32.23 0.65
CA ASN A 4 -5.10 31.85 -0.50
C ASN A 4 -5.80 30.75 -1.28
N GLU A 5 -6.48 31.16 -2.35
CA GLU A 5 -6.87 30.29 -3.46
C GLU A 5 -5.61 29.92 -4.26
N LEU A 6 -5.30 28.64 -4.36
CA LEU A 6 -4.33 28.11 -5.31
C LEU A 6 -5.11 27.43 -6.44
N ALA A 7 -5.40 28.21 -7.47
CA ALA A 7 -5.88 27.71 -8.75
C ALA A 7 -4.71 27.04 -9.50
N VAL A 8 -4.69 25.71 -9.54
CA VAL A 8 -3.79 24.96 -10.43
C VAL A 8 -4.44 24.92 -11.81
N ARG A 9 -3.94 25.74 -12.74
CA ARG A 9 -4.27 25.65 -14.17
C ARG A 9 -3.48 24.51 -14.79
N THR A 10 -4.18 23.46 -15.22
CA THR A 10 -3.61 22.39 -16.05
C THR A 10 -3.66 22.83 -17.51
N GLU A 11 -2.52 23.24 -18.08
CA GLU A 11 -2.39 23.43 -19.53
C GLU A 11 -2.24 22.06 -20.21
N VAL A 12 -3.28 21.65 -20.93
CA VAL A 12 -3.29 20.45 -21.77
C VAL A 12 -2.70 20.83 -23.13
N ALA A 13 -1.47 20.38 -23.40
CA ALA A 13 -0.88 20.48 -24.73
C ALA A 13 -1.52 19.45 -25.68
N ILE A 14 -2.46 19.90 -26.50
CA ILE A 14 -3.08 19.11 -27.56
C ILE A 14 -2.11 19.02 -28.74
N ILE A 15 -1.52 17.84 -28.97
CA ILE A 15 -0.78 17.56 -30.20
C ILE A 15 -1.77 17.01 -31.23
N ALA A 16 -2.04 17.80 -32.27
CA ALA A 16 -2.86 17.40 -33.41
C ALA A 16 -2.16 16.32 -34.27
N PRO A 17 -2.88 15.33 -34.83
CA PRO A 17 -2.27 14.31 -35.69
C PRO A 17 -2.00 14.86 -37.10
N ALA A 18 -0.76 14.69 -37.56
CA ALA A 18 -0.36 15.00 -38.93
C ALA A 18 -0.91 13.95 -39.92
N ASN A 19 -1.55 14.44 -40.98
CA ASN A 19 -2.01 13.69 -42.14
C ASN A 19 -0.84 12.98 -42.85
N GLY A 20 -0.97 11.68 -43.09
CA GLY A 20 -0.07 10.89 -43.92
C GLY A 20 -0.78 9.74 -44.61
N LYS A 21 -1.19 9.96 -45.86
CA LYS A 21 -1.71 8.93 -46.78
C LYS A 21 -0.61 7.91 -47.08
N GLY A 22 -0.90 6.63 -46.88
CA GLY A 22 -0.04 5.52 -47.31
C GLY A 22 -0.87 4.25 -47.49
N HIS A 23 -1.31 4.00 -48.72
CA HIS A 23 -2.00 2.77 -49.10
C HIS A 23 -1.01 1.59 -49.11
N GLY A 24 -1.26 0.59 -48.28
CA GLY A 24 -0.58 -0.70 -48.32
C GLY A 24 -1.55 -1.83 -47.98
N LYS A 25 -2.18 -2.41 -49.02
CA LYS A 25 -2.99 -3.63 -48.89
C LYS A 25 -2.07 -4.81 -48.51
N LEU A 26 -2.28 -5.43 -47.35
CA LEU A 26 -1.74 -6.76 -47.04
C LEU A 26 -2.86 -7.67 -46.58
N LYS A 27 -3.06 -8.73 -47.37
CA LYS A 27 -4.12 -9.73 -47.30
C LYS A 27 -3.99 -10.58 -46.03
N LEU A 28 -5.10 -10.73 -45.32
CA LEU A 28 -5.32 -11.81 -44.34
C LEU A 28 -5.20 -13.17 -45.05
N ARG A 29 -4.33 -14.04 -44.53
CA ARG A 29 -4.24 -15.45 -44.91
C ARG A 29 -4.43 -16.30 -43.65
N ASN A 30 -5.43 -17.18 -43.72
CA ASN A 30 -5.76 -18.14 -42.67
C ASN A 30 -4.66 -19.20 -42.48
N GLY A 31 -4.43 -19.55 -41.20
CA GLY A 31 -4.20 -20.93 -40.76
C GLY A 31 -2.77 -21.46 -40.79
N THR A 32 -2.16 -21.58 -39.60
CA THR A 32 -1.43 -22.78 -39.16
C THR A 32 -1.33 -22.76 -37.63
N GLN A 33 -1.97 -23.72 -36.97
CA GLN A 33 -1.71 -24.06 -35.57
C GLN A 33 -0.29 -24.63 -35.46
N THR A 34 0.54 -24.02 -34.61
CA THR A 34 1.80 -24.60 -34.13
C THR A 34 1.66 -24.95 -32.64
N PRO A 35 2.29 -26.05 -32.18
CA PRO A 35 2.03 -26.62 -30.86
C PRO A 35 2.74 -25.78 -29.79
N VAL A 36 1.99 -25.37 -28.76
CA VAL A 36 2.53 -24.70 -27.57
C VAL A 36 3.35 -25.71 -26.77
N ASP A 37 4.64 -25.46 -26.70
CA ASP A 37 5.66 -26.30 -26.09
C ASP A 37 5.48 -26.49 -24.58
N ARG A 38 5.68 -27.75 -24.17
CA ARG A 38 5.71 -28.29 -22.80
C ARG A 38 6.92 -27.81 -21.97
N ALA A 39 7.39 -26.59 -22.18
CA ALA A 39 8.55 -26.03 -21.47
C ALA A 39 8.18 -25.45 -20.09
N GLY A 40 6.93 -24.97 -19.90
CA GLY A 40 6.47 -24.39 -18.64
C GLY A 40 6.18 -25.38 -17.51
N GLN A 41 6.09 -26.68 -17.79
CA GLN A 41 5.85 -27.71 -16.77
C GLN A 41 7.14 -28.31 -16.20
N GLN A 42 8.31 -28.04 -16.80
CA GLN A 42 9.59 -28.60 -16.33
C GLN A 42 10.26 -27.75 -15.23
N SER A 43 9.92 -26.47 -15.07
CA SER A 43 10.49 -25.62 -14.02
C SER A 43 9.96 -25.97 -12.62
N ALA A 44 8.68 -26.37 -12.51
CA ALA A 44 8.09 -26.84 -11.25
C ALA A 44 8.74 -28.14 -10.75
N LEU A 45 9.18 -29.01 -11.66
CA LEU A 45 9.88 -30.27 -11.34
C LEU A 45 11.38 -30.08 -11.10
N ALA A 46 11.96 -28.93 -11.48
CA ALA A 46 13.36 -28.63 -11.23
C ALA A 46 13.63 -28.23 -9.76
N PHE A 47 12.65 -27.63 -9.09
CA PHE A 47 12.73 -27.32 -7.65
C PHE A 47 12.70 -28.56 -6.75
N GLU A 48 12.13 -29.69 -7.22
CA GLU A 48 12.10 -30.94 -6.45
C GLU A 48 13.38 -31.79 -6.59
N ARG A 49 14.28 -31.47 -7.54
CA ARG A 49 15.52 -32.24 -7.78
C ARG A 49 16.71 -31.84 -6.92
N GLN A 50 16.62 -30.73 -6.19
CA GLN A 50 17.54 -30.37 -5.12
C GLN A 50 16.74 -30.48 -3.83
N GLY A 51 17.06 -31.42 -2.93
CA GLY A 51 16.26 -31.84 -1.77
C GLY A 51 16.01 -30.80 -0.67
N VAL A 52 15.93 -29.52 -0.99
CA VAL A 52 15.49 -28.43 -0.12
C VAL A 52 13.98 -28.24 -0.33
N ARG A 53 13.16 -28.88 0.50
CA ARG A 53 11.72 -28.55 0.56
C ARG A 53 11.58 -27.06 0.86
N GLY A 54 11.09 -26.29 -0.10
CA GLY A 54 10.74 -24.88 0.13
C GLY A 54 9.71 -24.76 1.25
N PRO A 55 9.67 -23.62 1.98
CA PRO A 55 8.69 -23.42 3.05
C PRO A 55 7.28 -23.51 2.47
N ALA A 56 6.35 -24.07 3.25
CA ALA A 56 4.95 -24.23 2.86
C ALA A 56 4.40 -22.90 2.28
N PRO A 57 3.57 -22.97 1.22
CA PRO A 57 2.95 -21.77 0.65
C PRO A 57 2.06 -21.14 1.73
N ARG A 58 2.31 -19.85 2.01
CA ARG A 58 1.53 -19.09 3.00
C ARG A 58 0.12 -18.83 2.49
N TYR A 59 0.03 -18.33 1.26
CA TYR A 59 -1.25 -18.06 0.61
C TYR A 59 -1.78 -19.30 -0.11
N PRO A 60 -3.12 -19.45 -0.26
CA PRO A 60 -3.69 -20.49 -1.09
C PRO A 60 -3.16 -20.46 -2.52
N LYS A 61 -3.02 -21.64 -3.13
CA LYS A 61 -2.48 -21.80 -4.49
C LYS A 61 -3.18 -20.94 -5.53
N TRP A 62 -4.50 -20.74 -5.41
CA TRP A 62 -5.27 -19.96 -6.38
C TRP A 62 -4.97 -18.45 -6.29
N ILE A 63 -4.51 -17.93 -5.14
CA ILE A 63 -4.09 -16.53 -5.02
C ILE A 63 -2.66 -16.37 -5.56
N ALA A 64 -1.76 -17.26 -5.13
CA ALA A 64 -0.32 -17.18 -5.43
C ALA A 64 0.09 -18.12 -6.58
N GLU A 65 -0.77 -18.25 -7.60
CA GLU A 65 -0.57 -19.18 -8.72
C GLU A 65 0.56 -18.73 -9.65
N ASN A 66 0.66 -17.43 -9.88
CA ASN A 66 1.63 -16.86 -10.81
C ASN A 66 2.93 -16.48 -10.11
N GLU A 67 4.03 -16.52 -10.84
CA GLU A 67 5.31 -15.97 -10.39
C GLU A 67 5.51 -14.54 -10.92
N ILE A 68 6.28 -13.74 -10.17
CA ILE A 68 6.76 -12.44 -10.64
C ILE A 68 7.95 -12.69 -11.55
N GLU A 69 8.00 -12.03 -12.71
CA GLU A 69 9.13 -12.13 -13.63
C GLU A 69 10.43 -11.69 -12.96
N ARG A 70 11.50 -12.47 -13.19
CA ARG A 70 12.82 -12.29 -12.60
C ARG A 70 13.84 -12.02 -13.70
N PHE A 71 14.63 -10.97 -13.52
CA PHE A 71 15.66 -10.57 -14.46
C PHE A 71 16.99 -10.44 -13.74
N ASP A 72 18.03 -11.11 -14.22
CA ASP A 72 19.40 -10.86 -13.76
C ASP A 72 19.89 -9.55 -14.36
N VAL A 73 19.96 -8.49 -13.54
CA VAL A 73 20.35 -7.15 -14.02
C VAL A 73 21.86 -6.94 -13.99
N SER A 74 22.64 -7.95 -13.58
CA SER A 74 24.09 -7.94 -13.72
C SER A 74 24.54 -8.26 -15.15
N ASP A 75 23.65 -8.85 -15.96
CA ASP A 75 23.87 -9.10 -17.37
C ASP A 75 23.12 -8.08 -18.25
N ALA A 76 23.69 -7.71 -19.39
CA ALA A 76 23.10 -6.68 -20.26
C ALA A 76 21.74 -7.08 -20.86
N LYS A 77 21.47 -8.37 -21.04
CA LYS A 77 20.23 -8.86 -21.66
C LYS A 77 19.08 -8.80 -20.66
N GLY A 78 19.28 -9.31 -19.46
CA GLY A 78 18.35 -9.25 -18.34
C GLY A 78 18.13 -7.82 -17.87
N HIS A 79 19.17 -6.99 -17.87
CA HIS A 79 19.04 -5.54 -17.64
C HIS A 79 18.07 -4.88 -18.64
N ASN A 80 18.31 -5.03 -19.94
CA ASN A 80 17.44 -4.46 -20.98
C ASN A 80 16.00 -5.01 -20.92
N ALA A 81 15.85 -6.32 -20.66
CA ALA A 81 14.53 -6.94 -20.52
C ALA A 81 13.77 -6.40 -19.30
N ALA A 82 14.45 -6.24 -18.17
CA ALA A 82 13.87 -5.64 -16.97
C ALA A 82 13.38 -4.22 -17.26
N TRP A 83 14.19 -3.42 -17.95
CA TRP A 83 13.85 -2.03 -18.29
C TRP A 83 12.60 -1.91 -19.15
N GLU A 84 12.38 -2.81 -20.11
CA GLU A 84 11.15 -2.82 -20.89
C GLU A 84 9.92 -3.13 -20.03
N VAL A 85 10.03 -4.07 -19.09
CA VAL A 85 8.93 -4.38 -18.16
C VAL A 85 8.64 -3.19 -17.25
N LEU A 86 9.67 -2.58 -16.66
CA LEU A 86 9.53 -1.42 -15.77
C LEU A 86 8.86 -0.23 -16.47
N ARG A 87 9.13 -0.02 -17.76
CA ARG A 87 8.49 1.03 -18.58
C ARG A 87 6.97 0.86 -18.69
N THR A 88 6.46 -0.36 -18.55
CA THR A 88 5.02 -0.65 -18.63
C THR A 88 4.29 -0.59 -17.28
N CYS A 89 4.95 -0.09 -16.23
CA CYS A 89 4.42 -0.06 -14.86
C CYS A 89 3.98 -1.45 -14.36
N GLN A 90 4.69 -2.49 -14.76
CA GLN A 90 4.54 -3.85 -14.23
C GLN A 90 5.62 -4.14 -13.20
N PRO A 91 5.32 -4.94 -12.17
CA PRO A 91 6.32 -5.32 -11.19
C PRO A 91 7.33 -6.30 -11.77
N ALA A 92 8.58 -6.17 -11.33
CA ALA A 92 9.67 -7.04 -11.75
C ALA A 92 10.67 -7.24 -10.60
N VAL A 93 11.22 -8.44 -10.49
CA VAL A 93 12.36 -8.73 -9.60
C VAL A 93 13.66 -8.51 -10.36
N LEU A 94 14.45 -7.57 -9.86
CA LEU A 94 15.78 -7.22 -10.33
C LEU A 94 16.80 -8.04 -9.52
N CYS A 95 17.13 -9.23 -10.02
CA CYS A 95 18.08 -10.12 -9.37
C CYS A 95 19.50 -9.53 -9.46
N LYS A 96 20.27 -9.62 -8.36
CA LYS A 96 21.62 -9.05 -8.27
C LYS A 96 21.66 -7.56 -8.64
N SER A 97 20.68 -6.79 -8.18
CA SER A 97 20.63 -5.35 -8.40
C SER A 97 21.88 -4.69 -7.80
N PRO A 98 22.54 -3.76 -8.51
CA PRO A 98 23.72 -3.05 -7.99
C PRO A 98 23.37 -2.14 -6.80
N LEU A 99 22.09 -1.77 -6.65
CA LEU A 99 21.60 -0.74 -5.72
C LEU A 99 22.09 -0.89 -4.28
N VAL A 100 22.19 -2.12 -3.75
CA VAL A 100 22.56 -2.39 -2.36
C VAL A 100 23.70 -3.42 -2.21
N GLN A 101 24.46 -3.72 -3.28
CA GLN A 101 25.46 -4.80 -3.26
C GLN A 101 26.52 -4.61 -2.18
N LYS A 102 26.99 -3.37 -1.99
CA LYS A 102 28.02 -3.05 -0.99
C LYS A 102 27.52 -3.21 0.46
N LEU A 103 26.20 -3.29 0.66
CA LEU A 103 25.60 -3.44 1.99
C LEU A 103 25.48 -4.90 2.43
N LEU A 104 25.47 -5.87 1.49
CA LEU A 104 25.13 -7.26 1.76
C LEU A 104 26.07 -7.94 2.77
N GLU A 105 27.36 -7.62 2.73
CA GLU A 105 28.37 -8.21 3.62
C GLU A 105 28.45 -7.50 4.98
N ARG A 106 28.00 -6.24 5.04
CA ARG A 106 28.20 -5.35 6.20
C ARG A 106 26.97 -5.27 7.10
N TRP A 107 25.78 -5.20 6.51
CA TRP A 107 24.55 -4.93 7.23
C TRP A 107 23.98 -6.21 7.86
N THR A 108 24.42 -6.46 9.08
CA THR A 108 23.87 -7.48 9.99
C THR A 108 23.03 -6.83 11.07
N LEU A 109 22.10 -7.57 11.70
CA LEU A 109 21.30 -7.04 12.81
C LEU A 109 22.17 -6.50 13.97
N PRO A 110 23.25 -7.18 14.41
CA PRO A 110 24.15 -6.64 15.42
C PRO A 110 24.88 -5.36 14.97
N TYR A 111 25.27 -5.27 13.70
CA TYR A 111 25.86 -4.06 13.15
C TYR A 111 24.86 -2.89 13.21
N LEU A 112 23.62 -3.11 12.76
CA LEU A 112 22.57 -2.09 12.77
C LEU A 112 22.22 -1.63 14.19
N ALA A 113 22.12 -2.55 15.15
CA ALA A 113 21.95 -2.21 16.57
C ALA A 113 23.02 -1.24 17.09
N LYS A 114 24.29 -1.49 16.72
CA LYS A 114 25.40 -0.60 17.09
C LYS A 114 25.41 0.70 16.29
N ALA A 115 25.09 0.66 15.00
CA ALA A 115 25.20 1.78 14.08
C ALA A 115 24.08 2.82 14.23
N PHE A 116 22.88 2.40 14.65
CA PHE A 116 21.82 3.32 15.06
C PHE A 116 22.21 4.14 16.30
N GLY A 117 23.08 3.59 17.16
CA GLY A 117 23.74 4.30 18.24
C GLY A 117 22.79 4.88 19.31
N MET A 118 23.34 5.69 20.23
CA MET A 118 22.56 6.33 21.31
C MET A 118 21.70 7.53 20.83
N ASN A 119 21.92 8.05 19.63
CA ASN A 119 21.28 9.27 19.15
C ASN A 119 19.82 9.06 18.74
N ARG A 120 19.51 7.90 18.16
CA ARG A 120 18.14 7.48 17.87
C ARG A 120 17.63 6.54 18.95
N ALA A 121 17.41 7.12 20.13
CA ALA A 121 16.99 6.38 21.31
C ALA A 121 15.59 5.78 21.21
N ASP A 122 14.77 6.26 20.28
CA ASP A 122 13.38 5.83 20.15
C ASP A 122 13.00 5.52 18.70
N VAL A 123 12.59 4.27 18.47
CA VAL A 123 12.07 3.77 17.21
C VAL A 123 10.71 3.14 17.48
N GLU A 124 9.72 3.49 16.66
CA GLU A 124 8.40 2.84 16.71
C GLU A 124 8.50 1.39 16.21
N VAL A 125 8.18 0.46 17.10
CA VAL A 125 8.12 -0.98 16.87
C VAL A 125 6.66 -1.42 16.83
N LEU A 126 6.27 -2.03 15.73
CA LEU A 126 4.99 -2.72 15.59
C LEU A 126 5.10 -4.12 16.21
N SER A 127 4.16 -4.44 17.11
CA SER A 127 4.08 -5.72 17.80
C SER A 127 2.74 -6.39 17.53
N SER A 128 2.79 -7.67 17.19
CA SER A 128 1.62 -8.49 16.89
C SER A 128 1.69 -9.84 17.61
N GLU A 129 0.53 -10.37 18.01
CA GLU A 129 0.44 -11.69 18.61
C GLU A 129 0.72 -12.79 17.58
N GLU A 130 1.32 -13.90 18.02
CA GLU A 130 1.70 -15.03 17.15
C GLU A 130 0.55 -15.55 16.27
N LYS A 131 -0.68 -15.61 16.79
CA LYS A 131 -1.85 -16.16 16.06
C LYS A 131 -2.15 -15.43 14.75
N SER A 132 -1.94 -14.11 14.75
CA SER A 132 -2.14 -13.23 13.60
C SER A 132 -0.82 -13.05 12.85
N SER A 133 0.27 -12.79 13.57
CA SER A 133 1.59 -12.42 13.02
C SER A 133 1.53 -11.23 12.04
N ALA A 134 0.39 -10.52 11.97
CA ALA A 134 0.13 -9.45 11.03
C ALA A 134 0.32 -8.07 11.67
N PHE A 135 0.97 -7.17 10.94
CA PHE A 135 1.20 -5.77 11.32
C PHE A 135 0.29 -4.85 10.52
N VAL A 136 -0.90 -4.57 11.06
CA VAL A 136 -1.86 -3.62 10.47
C VAL A 136 -1.71 -2.28 11.17
N GLU A 137 -1.30 -1.27 10.42
CA GLU A 137 -1.17 0.08 10.94
C GLU A 137 -2.47 0.85 10.74
N HIS A 138 -2.92 1.55 11.77
CA HIS A 138 -4.02 2.49 11.64
C HIS A 138 -3.48 3.91 11.47
N ASP A 139 -4.17 4.69 10.62
CA ASP A 139 -3.96 6.12 10.49
C ASP A 139 -4.57 6.84 11.70
N GLU A 140 -3.71 7.43 12.54
CA GLU A 140 -4.13 8.13 13.76
C GLU A 140 -5.01 9.34 13.47
N SER A 141 -4.78 10.02 12.35
CA SER A 141 -5.58 11.19 11.95
C SER A 141 -7.03 10.82 11.65
N LYS A 142 -7.23 9.59 11.15
CA LYS A 142 -8.55 9.02 10.87
C LYS A 142 -9.16 8.30 12.07
N ASN A 143 -8.36 7.97 13.09
CA ASN A 143 -8.80 7.25 14.28
C ASN A 143 -9.06 8.15 15.50
N ALA A 144 -9.11 9.47 15.32
CA ALA A 144 -9.38 10.42 16.40
C ALA A 144 -10.70 10.11 17.12
N PHE A 145 -10.78 10.39 18.42
CA PHE A 145 -12.00 10.17 19.19
C PHE A 145 -13.17 10.99 18.60
N GLY A 146 -14.32 10.34 18.38
CA GLY A 146 -15.49 10.96 17.74
C GLY A 146 -15.47 10.92 16.20
N SER A 147 -14.45 10.35 15.58
CA SER A 147 -14.47 10.00 14.15
C SER A 147 -15.58 9.00 13.84
N PHE A 148 -16.10 9.04 12.61
CA PHE A 148 -17.14 8.11 12.17
C PHE A 148 -16.67 6.66 12.19
N TYR A 149 -15.40 6.43 11.83
CA TYR A 149 -14.74 5.14 11.94
C TYR A 149 -13.70 5.20 13.06
N HIS A 150 -13.93 4.46 14.14
CA HIS A 150 -13.02 4.44 15.28
C HIS A 150 -12.63 3.02 15.69
N VAL A 151 -11.36 2.67 15.53
CA VAL A 151 -10.75 1.41 15.95
C VAL A 151 -10.25 1.55 17.38
N ARG A 152 -10.94 0.90 18.34
CA ARG A 152 -10.61 0.98 19.77
C ARG A 152 -9.45 0.10 20.18
N GLU A 153 -9.41 -1.12 19.66
CA GLU A 153 -8.37 -2.09 19.96
C GLU A 153 -7.65 -2.45 18.66
N PRO A 154 -6.60 -1.68 18.30
CA PRO A 154 -5.81 -2.01 17.13
C PRO A 154 -5.21 -3.41 17.26
N ALA A 155 -5.30 -4.21 16.20
CA ALA A 155 -4.70 -5.55 16.16
C ALA A 155 -3.16 -5.56 16.30
N THR A 156 -2.53 -4.40 16.11
CA THR A 156 -1.08 -4.20 16.22
C THR A 156 -0.81 -3.14 17.28
N GLN A 157 0.02 -3.49 18.26
CA GLN A 157 0.47 -2.59 19.30
C GLN A 157 1.68 -1.80 18.80
N ARG A 158 1.72 -0.49 19.08
CA ARG A 158 2.89 0.37 18.85
C ARG A 158 3.69 0.46 20.15
N LEU A 159 4.98 0.15 20.08
CA LEU A 159 5.92 0.24 21.18
C LEU A 159 7.04 1.20 20.80
N HIS A 160 7.60 1.86 21.80
CA HIS A 160 8.71 2.80 21.66
C HIS A 160 9.90 2.23 22.41
N MET A 161 11.01 1.98 21.73
CA MET A 161 12.23 1.41 22.31
C MET A 161 13.45 1.73 21.46
N THR A 162 14.65 1.50 22.01
CA THR A 162 15.88 1.64 21.23
C THR A 162 15.94 0.57 20.14
N PHE A 163 16.68 0.84 19.05
CA PHE A 163 16.88 -0.18 18.03
C PHE A 163 17.61 -1.42 18.58
N SER A 164 18.49 -1.25 19.58
CA SER A 164 19.15 -2.38 20.25
C SER A 164 18.14 -3.25 20.99
N ASP A 165 17.25 -2.66 21.79
CA ASP A 165 16.20 -3.39 22.51
C ASP A 165 15.27 -4.13 21.54
N PHE A 166 14.98 -3.53 20.39
CA PHE A 166 14.22 -4.18 19.33
C PHE A 166 14.92 -5.44 18.81
N ILE A 167 16.23 -5.39 18.53
CA ILE A 167 16.99 -6.57 18.09
C ILE A 167 17.02 -7.64 19.19
N ASP A 168 17.15 -7.25 20.46
CA ASP A 168 17.06 -8.18 21.58
C ASP A 168 15.67 -8.84 21.67
N CYS A 169 14.60 -8.07 21.43
CA CYS A 169 13.24 -8.57 21.33
C CYS A 169 13.06 -9.57 20.18
N LEU A 170 13.66 -9.35 19.01
CA LEU A 170 13.60 -10.30 17.88
C LEU A 170 14.18 -11.67 18.26
N SER A 171 15.21 -11.70 19.11
CA SER A 171 15.82 -12.95 19.56
C SER A 171 15.07 -13.62 20.71
N THR A 172 14.42 -12.82 21.57
CA THR A 172 13.80 -13.30 22.81
C THR A 172 12.33 -13.67 22.64
N TRP A 173 11.59 -12.92 21.81
CA TRP A 173 10.15 -13.07 21.68
C TRP A 173 9.78 -14.25 20.77
N LYS A 174 9.26 -15.31 21.38
CA LYS A 174 8.72 -16.47 20.66
C LYS A 174 7.24 -16.29 20.29
N ALA A 175 6.44 -15.83 21.26
CA ALA A 175 4.98 -15.70 21.15
C ALA A 175 4.50 -14.34 20.59
N ARG A 176 5.42 -13.42 20.32
CA ARG A 176 5.14 -12.11 19.73
C ARG A 176 6.04 -11.89 18.53
N LYS A 177 5.50 -11.21 17.54
CA LYS A 177 6.22 -10.78 16.35
C LYS A 177 6.44 -9.28 16.43
N ALA A 178 7.63 -8.85 16.05
CA ALA A 178 8.00 -7.45 16.00
C ALA A 178 8.43 -7.05 14.58
N PHE A 179 8.15 -5.81 14.22
CA PHE A 179 8.53 -5.20 12.95
C PHE A 179 8.78 -3.71 13.12
N VAL A 180 9.83 -3.21 12.49
CA VAL A 180 10.19 -1.80 12.45
C VAL A 180 10.19 -1.35 11.00
N ARG A 181 9.53 -0.22 10.73
CA ARG A 181 9.76 0.59 9.54
C ARG A 181 10.14 1.99 9.99
N THR A 182 11.35 2.40 9.70
CA THR A 182 11.86 3.70 10.15
C THR A 182 12.55 4.45 9.01
N PRO A 183 12.28 5.76 8.84
CA PRO A 183 12.95 6.56 7.81
C PRO A 183 14.43 6.67 8.14
N VAL A 184 15.28 6.41 7.14
CA VAL A 184 16.74 6.53 7.23
C VAL A 184 17.29 7.55 6.24
N MET A 185 16.54 7.88 5.19
CA MET A 185 16.85 8.97 4.28
C MET A 185 15.61 9.83 4.06
N THR A 186 15.79 11.13 4.01
CA THR A 186 14.75 12.09 3.62
C THR A 186 15.01 12.55 2.19
N GLY A 187 13.98 12.44 1.35
CA GLY A 187 14.02 12.91 -0.03
C GLY A 187 13.73 14.40 -0.12
N ARG A 188 14.37 15.08 -1.07
CA ARG A 188 14.16 16.50 -1.39
C ARG A 188 13.62 16.61 -2.80
N SER A 189 12.35 16.96 -2.91
CA SER A 189 11.66 17.08 -4.20
C SER A 189 12.23 18.16 -5.13
N ILE A 190 13.02 19.10 -4.61
CA ILE A 190 13.54 20.25 -5.37
C ILE A 190 14.66 19.82 -6.32
N ASP A 191 15.56 18.96 -5.84
CA ASP A 191 16.75 18.51 -6.56
C ASP A 191 16.78 17.00 -6.76
N ASN A 192 15.68 16.30 -6.43
CA ASN A 192 15.57 14.84 -6.44
C ASN A 192 16.68 14.13 -5.64
N SER A 193 17.34 14.84 -4.72
CA SER A 193 18.36 14.26 -3.86
C SER A 193 17.75 13.61 -2.62
N ALA A 194 18.51 12.74 -1.96
CA ALA A 194 18.19 12.30 -0.61
C ALA A 194 19.37 12.53 0.32
N ARG A 195 19.07 12.75 1.60
CA ARG A 195 20.07 12.90 2.65
C ARG A 195 19.75 11.94 3.80
N PRO A 196 20.77 11.38 4.47
CA PRO A 196 20.57 10.63 5.70
C PRO A 196 19.82 11.48 6.72
N CYS A 197 18.97 10.85 7.55
CA CYS A 197 18.34 11.55 8.66
C CYS A 197 19.41 11.99 9.69
N ASP A 198 19.27 13.19 10.23
CA ASP A 198 20.25 13.79 11.15
C ASP A 198 20.38 13.04 12.48
N ASP A 199 19.33 12.28 12.86
CA ASP A 199 19.26 11.49 14.09
C ASP A 199 20.01 10.14 14.01
N LEU A 200 20.54 9.78 12.85
CA LEU A 200 21.29 8.53 12.66
C LEU A 200 22.75 8.65 13.13
N GLY A 201 23.34 7.54 13.57
CA GLY A 201 24.79 7.48 13.82
C GLY A 201 25.61 7.70 12.54
N THR A 202 26.77 8.36 12.67
CA THR A 202 27.64 8.72 11.53
C THR A 202 28.00 7.54 10.65
N ALA A 203 28.32 6.38 11.25
CA ALA A 203 28.65 5.16 10.51
C ALA A 203 27.51 4.68 9.59
N LEU A 204 26.25 4.88 10.00
CA LEU A 204 25.08 4.53 9.19
C LEU A 204 24.84 5.59 8.10
N GLN A 205 25.02 6.87 8.42
CA GLN A 205 24.94 7.96 7.43
C GLN A 205 25.98 7.76 6.30
N ASP A 206 27.21 7.39 6.66
CA ASP A 206 28.29 7.09 5.73
C ASP A 206 27.93 5.92 4.81
N ASP A 207 27.33 4.86 5.35
CA ASP A 207 26.87 3.70 4.57
C ASP A 207 25.79 4.07 3.58
N LEU A 208 24.77 4.78 4.03
CA LEU A 208 23.67 5.22 3.18
C LEU A 208 24.16 6.12 2.04
N THR A 209 25.19 6.94 2.31
CA THR A 209 25.74 7.87 1.31
C THR A 209 26.69 7.17 0.33
N SER A 210 27.55 6.28 0.82
CA SER A 210 28.67 5.71 0.03
C SER A 210 28.41 4.32 -0.57
N SER A 211 27.50 3.56 0.04
CA SER A 211 27.32 2.14 -0.27
C SER A 211 26.05 1.84 -1.06
N ILE A 212 25.10 2.77 -1.12
CA ILE A 212 23.97 2.72 -2.06
C ILE A 212 24.41 3.25 -3.41
N ASP A 213 24.04 2.55 -4.50
CA ASP A 213 24.31 3.00 -5.86
C ASP A 213 23.28 4.05 -6.30
N TRP A 214 23.52 5.31 -5.90
CA TRP A 214 22.68 6.45 -6.25
C TRP A 214 22.70 6.77 -7.75
N GLN A 215 23.83 6.55 -8.41
CA GLN A 215 23.94 6.77 -9.85
C GLN A 215 23.00 5.83 -10.62
N TRP A 216 22.99 4.53 -10.26
CA TRP A 216 22.07 3.57 -10.87
C TRP A 216 20.60 3.97 -10.66
N LEU A 217 20.26 4.47 -9.46
CA LEU A 217 18.90 4.91 -9.16
C LEU A 217 18.51 6.14 -9.99
N GLU A 218 19.40 7.12 -10.11
CA GLU A 218 19.20 8.32 -10.93
C GLU A 218 19.01 7.97 -12.42
N GLU A 219 19.82 7.05 -12.95
CA GLU A 219 19.67 6.53 -14.31
C GLU A 219 18.30 5.87 -14.51
N ALA A 220 17.88 5.01 -13.58
CA ALA A 220 16.56 4.37 -13.61
C ALA A 220 15.42 5.42 -13.54
N GLN A 221 15.55 6.44 -12.69
CA GLN A 221 14.57 7.51 -12.58
C GLN A 221 14.42 8.29 -13.90
N ASN A 222 15.54 8.63 -14.55
CA ASN A 222 15.54 9.37 -15.80
C ASN A 222 14.90 8.56 -16.94
N ILE A 223 15.26 7.28 -17.06
CA ILE A 223 14.83 6.41 -18.16
C ILE A 223 13.36 6.02 -18.03
N HIS A 224 12.92 5.66 -16.83
CA HIS A 224 11.54 5.28 -16.57
C HIS A 224 10.64 6.46 -16.20
N ARG A 225 11.20 7.68 -16.17
CA ARG A 225 10.50 8.92 -15.79
C ARG A 225 9.82 8.81 -14.42
N TRP A 226 10.48 8.16 -13.48
CA TRP A 226 10.01 8.10 -12.09
C TRP A 226 10.10 9.49 -11.47
N GLY A 227 9.27 9.74 -10.47
CA GLY A 227 9.35 10.98 -9.71
C GLY A 227 10.56 10.98 -8.76
N GLY A 228 10.79 12.14 -8.17
CA GLY A 228 11.83 12.32 -7.15
C GLY A 228 11.70 11.32 -6.00
N LEU A 229 12.84 10.97 -5.42
CA LEU A 229 12.90 10.17 -4.21
C LEU A 229 12.27 10.95 -3.07
N ARG A 230 11.26 10.37 -2.42
CA ARG A 230 10.55 10.93 -1.26
C ARG A 230 11.26 10.58 0.05
N GLY A 231 11.88 9.42 0.09
CA GLY A 231 12.65 8.94 1.23
C GLY A 231 13.04 7.48 1.08
N VAL A 232 13.86 7.01 2.01
CA VAL A 232 14.21 5.60 2.14
C VAL A 232 13.88 5.15 3.55
N ASN A 233 13.13 4.05 3.65
CA ASN A 233 12.76 3.42 4.90
C ASN A 233 13.58 2.14 5.11
N LEU A 234 14.14 1.98 6.30
CA LEU A 234 14.67 0.71 6.77
C LEU A 234 13.51 -0.13 7.31
N GLU A 235 13.35 -1.34 6.78
CA GLU A 235 12.35 -2.30 7.21
C GLU A 235 13.02 -3.55 7.77
N VAL A 236 12.82 -3.81 9.06
CA VAL A 236 13.35 -4.98 9.77
C VAL A 236 12.22 -5.70 10.49
N GLY A 237 12.14 -7.02 10.33
CA GLY A 237 11.08 -7.82 10.95
C GLY A 237 11.54 -9.16 11.49
N SER A 238 10.74 -9.68 12.42
CA SER A 238 10.83 -11.04 12.93
C SER A 238 10.37 -12.09 11.92
N CYS A 239 10.96 -13.29 11.98
CA CYS A 239 10.56 -14.42 11.15
C CYS A 239 9.05 -14.68 11.21
N ASN A 240 8.45 -15.03 10.06
CA ASN A 240 7.00 -15.19 9.86
C ASN A 240 6.13 -13.92 10.03
N GLY A 241 6.71 -12.76 10.35
CA GLY A 241 5.98 -11.50 10.37
C GLY A 241 5.32 -11.20 9.01
N LEU A 242 4.08 -10.73 9.05
CA LEU A 242 3.25 -10.41 7.87
C LEU A 242 2.91 -8.93 7.85
N GLN A 243 3.26 -8.27 6.76
CA GLN A 243 2.67 -7.01 6.36
C GLN A 243 1.46 -7.34 5.47
N PRO A 244 0.22 -7.03 5.89
CA PRO A 244 -0.98 -7.37 5.13
C PRO A 244 -1.07 -6.60 3.82
N ALA A 245 -2.00 -7.03 2.96
CA ALA A 245 -2.16 -6.47 1.62
C ALA A 245 -2.59 -5.00 1.67
N ARG A 246 -1.61 -4.10 1.50
CA ARG A 246 -1.78 -2.66 1.40
C ARG A 246 -1.26 -2.16 0.07
N TYR A 247 -1.95 -1.19 -0.53
CA TYR A 247 -1.39 -0.43 -1.65
C TYR A 247 -0.83 0.92 -1.19
N HIS A 248 0.09 1.46 -1.99
CA HIS A 248 0.63 2.81 -1.82
C HIS A 248 0.27 3.67 -3.03
N THR A 249 0.13 4.98 -2.83
CA THR A 249 -0.17 5.95 -3.89
C THR A 249 1.09 6.41 -4.65
N HIS A 250 2.24 5.85 -4.30
CA HIS A 250 3.55 6.15 -4.84
C HIS A 250 4.28 4.83 -5.13
N ASP A 251 5.33 4.90 -5.92
CA ASP A 251 6.08 3.71 -6.30
C ASP A 251 7.09 3.35 -5.26
N ARG A 252 7.40 2.06 -5.18
CA ARG A 252 8.36 1.54 -4.23
C ARG A 252 9.35 0.66 -4.93
N LEU A 253 10.62 0.83 -4.61
CA LEU A 253 11.66 -0.13 -4.93
C LEU A 253 12.11 -0.75 -3.61
N LEU A 254 11.85 -2.05 -3.42
CA LEU A 254 12.25 -2.77 -2.21
C LEU A 254 13.55 -3.52 -2.51
N ALA A 255 14.64 -3.16 -1.85
CA ALA A 255 15.94 -3.80 -1.99
C ALA A 255 16.24 -4.67 -0.77
N GLN A 256 16.34 -5.98 -0.99
CA GLN A 256 16.59 -6.95 0.07
C GLN A 256 18.08 -6.95 0.42
N VAL A 257 18.42 -6.64 1.67
CA VAL A 257 19.82 -6.53 2.13
C VAL A 257 20.25 -7.78 2.89
N ALA A 258 19.44 -8.25 3.84
CA ALA A 258 19.74 -9.43 4.65
C ALA A 258 18.49 -10.27 4.87
N GLY A 259 18.65 -11.60 4.99
CA GLY A 259 17.52 -12.52 5.08
C GLY A 259 16.68 -12.57 3.78
N ARG A 260 15.59 -13.33 3.83
CA ARG A 260 14.69 -13.53 2.69
C ARG A 260 13.33 -12.87 2.95
N ARG A 261 12.65 -12.45 1.90
CA ARG A 261 11.29 -11.90 1.98
C ARG A 261 10.39 -12.49 0.92
N ARG A 262 9.27 -13.09 1.34
CA ARG A 262 8.21 -13.53 0.43
C ARG A 262 7.31 -12.33 0.14
N VAL A 263 7.10 -12.05 -1.14
CA VAL A 263 6.20 -11.00 -1.62
C VAL A 263 5.11 -11.64 -2.47
N LEU A 264 3.90 -11.14 -2.33
CA LEU A 264 2.79 -11.41 -3.24
C LEU A 264 2.31 -10.05 -3.74
N LEU A 265 2.20 -9.90 -5.06
CA LEU A 265 1.74 -8.68 -5.71
C LEU A 265 0.38 -8.91 -6.34
N ILE A 266 -0.57 -8.04 -6.01
CA ILE A 266 -1.93 -8.10 -6.55
C ILE A 266 -2.18 -6.83 -7.34
N SER A 267 -2.55 -7.02 -8.61
CA SER A 267 -2.82 -5.93 -9.55
C SER A 267 -3.96 -5.03 -9.05
N PRO A 268 -3.89 -3.71 -9.29
CA PRO A 268 -5.00 -2.79 -9.03
C PRO A 268 -6.30 -3.18 -9.75
N ALA A 269 -6.25 -4.01 -10.81
CA ALA A 269 -7.45 -4.55 -11.48
C ALA A 269 -8.41 -5.27 -10.51
N TYR A 270 -7.88 -5.84 -9.42
CA TYR A 270 -8.67 -6.52 -8.41
C TYR A 270 -9.24 -5.61 -7.32
N ALA A 271 -8.93 -4.31 -7.31
CA ALA A 271 -9.34 -3.38 -6.26
C ALA A 271 -10.86 -3.38 -6.03
N HIS A 272 -11.64 -3.32 -7.11
CA HIS A 272 -13.11 -3.39 -7.09
C HIS A 272 -13.67 -4.77 -7.45
N ALA A 273 -12.81 -5.73 -7.80
CA ALA A 273 -13.20 -7.07 -8.27
C ALA A 273 -12.91 -8.22 -7.29
N GLY A 274 -12.42 -7.91 -6.08
CA GLY A 274 -12.23 -8.95 -5.05
C GLY A 274 -11.34 -8.59 -3.85
N MET A 275 -10.71 -7.41 -3.84
CA MET A 275 -9.82 -7.02 -2.73
C MET A 275 -10.49 -6.30 -1.57
N TYR A 276 -11.75 -5.87 -1.71
CA TYR A 276 -12.54 -5.25 -0.64
C TYR A 276 -11.73 -4.27 0.22
N ALA A 277 -11.21 -3.21 -0.38
CA ALA A 277 -10.50 -2.17 0.37
C ALA A 277 -11.37 -1.56 1.48
N PHE A 278 -10.76 -1.07 2.55
CA PHE A 278 -11.48 -0.23 3.51
C PHE A 278 -12.00 1.07 2.86
N PRO A 279 -13.06 1.70 3.41
CA PRO A 279 -13.47 3.04 3.02
C PRO A 279 -12.32 4.03 3.18
N LEU A 280 -12.26 5.06 2.32
CA LEU A 280 -11.17 6.05 2.38
C LEU A 280 -10.97 6.68 3.76
N HIS A 281 -12.06 7.00 4.45
CA HIS A 281 -12.01 7.66 5.77
C HIS A 281 -11.79 6.68 6.94
N HIS A 282 -11.66 5.38 6.67
CA HIS A 282 -11.41 4.38 7.70
C HIS A 282 -9.93 4.43 8.16
N PRO A 283 -9.61 4.19 9.45
CA PRO A 283 -8.22 4.14 9.93
C PRO A 283 -7.32 3.13 9.20
N TYR A 284 -7.90 2.05 8.67
CA TYR A 284 -7.21 1.03 7.86
C TYR A 284 -7.30 1.26 6.35
N ASP A 285 -7.53 2.50 5.90
CA ASP A 285 -7.47 2.85 4.48
C ASP A 285 -6.16 2.36 3.81
N GLY A 286 -6.29 1.96 2.54
CA GLY A 286 -5.22 1.33 1.77
C GLY A 286 -5.10 -0.19 1.95
N TYR A 287 -5.57 -0.75 3.08
CA TYR A 287 -5.56 -2.20 3.31
C TYR A 287 -6.75 -2.91 2.64
N ALA A 288 -6.57 -4.19 2.34
CA ALA A 288 -7.66 -5.11 2.05
C ALA A 288 -8.34 -5.54 3.37
N MET A 289 -9.67 -5.56 3.40
CA MET A 289 -10.43 -6.15 4.51
C MET A 289 -10.24 -7.67 4.66
N PRO A 290 -10.20 -8.49 3.59
CA PRO A 290 -9.99 -9.93 3.74
C PRO A 290 -8.56 -10.28 4.16
N ASP A 291 -8.44 -11.19 5.11
CA ASP A 291 -7.18 -11.88 5.40
C ASP A 291 -6.83 -12.83 4.25
N LEU A 292 -5.72 -12.56 3.55
CA LEU A 292 -5.26 -13.40 2.44
C LEU A 292 -4.53 -14.66 2.90
N ASP A 293 -4.01 -14.67 4.13
CA ASP A 293 -3.36 -15.82 4.76
C ASP A 293 -4.42 -16.88 5.14
N ARG A 294 -5.60 -16.42 5.59
CA ARG A 294 -6.76 -17.27 5.92
C ARG A 294 -8.05 -16.77 5.24
N PRO A 295 -8.18 -16.93 3.91
CA PRO A 295 -9.27 -16.29 3.18
C PRO A 295 -10.63 -16.96 3.42
N ASP A 296 -11.55 -16.19 3.99
CA ASP A 296 -12.97 -16.55 4.10
C ASP A 296 -13.73 -16.16 2.84
N THR A 297 -13.87 -17.12 1.91
CA THR A 297 -14.62 -16.90 0.66
C THR A 297 -16.13 -16.98 0.82
N ALA A 298 -16.65 -17.31 2.01
CA ALA A 298 -18.08 -17.20 2.29
C ALA A 298 -18.43 -15.76 2.65
N ALA A 299 -17.61 -15.12 3.50
CA ALA A 299 -17.73 -13.69 3.80
C ALA A 299 -17.33 -12.81 2.61
N TRP A 300 -16.31 -13.21 1.86
CA TRP A 300 -15.73 -12.43 0.75
C TRP A 300 -15.80 -13.21 -0.58
N PRO A 301 -16.98 -13.38 -1.19
CA PRO A 301 -17.17 -14.29 -2.33
C PRO A 301 -16.33 -13.94 -3.56
N LEU A 302 -16.20 -12.65 -3.90
CA LEU A 302 -15.37 -12.19 -5.02
C LEU A 302 -13.87 -12.44 -4.82
N LEU A 303 -13.42 -12.72 -3.58
CA LEU A 303 -12.01 -12.97 -3.29
C LEU A 303 -11.50 -14.13 -4.16
N ARG A 304 -12.32 -15.16 -4.44
CA ARG A 304 -11.98 -16.31 -5.31
C ARG A 304 -11.47 -15.95 -6.71
N ARG A 305 -11.77 -14.74 -7.19
CA ARG A 305 -11.34 -14.24 -8.50
C ARG A 305 -9.95 -13.62 -8.49
N VAL A 306 -9.46 -13.23 -7.32
CA VAL A 306 -8.17 -12.56 -7.17
C VAL A 306 -7.05 -13.49 -7.60
N ARG A 307 -6.11 -12.96 -8.38
CA ARG A 307 -4.84 -13.61 -8.70
C ARG A 307 -3.72 -12.64 -8.38
N GLY A 308 -2.65 -13.17 -7.83
CA GLY A 308 -1.43 -12.43 -7.55
C GLY A 308 -0.20 -13.15 -8.10
N HIS A 309 0.89 -12.41 -8.11
CA HIS A 309 2.20 -12.87 -8.54
C HIS A 309 3.09 -12.97 -7.31
N ALA A 310 3.66 -14.14 -7.05
CA ALA A 310 4.50 -14.39 -5.89
C ALA A 310 5.99 -14.41 -6.26
N ALA A 311 6.83 -13.98 -5.33
CA ALA A 311 8.28 -14.20 -5.40
C ALA A 311 8.89 -14.29 -3.99
N VAL A 312 10.09 -14.86 -3.93
CA VAL A 312 10.96 -14.76 -2.75
C VAL A 312 12.18 -13.94 -3.13
N LEU A 313 12.40 -12.84 -2.43
CA LEU A 313 13.58 -11.98 -2.58
C LEU A 313 14.72 -12.55 -1.74
N GLN A 314 15.89 -12.65 -2.38
CA GLN A 314 17.17 -12.99 -1.75
C GLN A 314 17.96 -11.71 -1.46
N PRO A 315 18.95 -11.74 -0.55
CA PRO A 315 19.92 -10.66 -0.42
C PRO A 315 20.50 -10.25 -1.78
N GLY A 316 20.43 -8.96 -2.11
CA GLY A 316 20.84 -8.39 -3.39
C GLY A 316 19.74 -8.30 -4.46
N ASP A 317 18.56 -8.87 -4.23
CA ASP A 317 17.41 -8.68 -5.11
C ASP A 317 16.73 -7.32 -4.83
N GLY A 318 16.33 -6.64 -5.89
CA GLY A 318 15.38 -5.54 -5.85
C GLY A 318 14.02 -5.97 -6.39
N ILE A 319 12.92 -5.39 -5.92
CA ILE A 319 11.61 -5.49 -6.58
C ILE A 319 10.98 -4.13 -6.77
N PHE A 320 10.60 -3.83 -8.01
CA PHE A 320 9.80 -2.66 -8.32
C PHE A 320 8.32 -2.95 -8.07
N VAL A 321 7.69 -2.10 -7.27
CA VAL A 321 6.27 -2.13 -6.94
C VAL A 321 5.66 -0.82 -7.45
N PRO A 322 4.88 -0.88 -8.53
CA PRO A 322 4.17 0.30 -9.03
C PRO A 322 3.09 0.75 -8.05
N ALA A 323 2.77 2.05 -8.06
CA ALA A 323 1.68 2.63 -7.29
C ALA A 323 0.36 1.85 -7.51
N TYR A 324 -0.46 1.78 -6.46
CA TYR A 324 -1.74 1.08 -6.36
C TYR A 324 -1.70 -0.45 -6.41
N TRP A 325 -0.53 -1.06 -6.62
CA TRP A 325 -0.36 -2.50 -6.38
C TRP A 325 -0.42 -2.80 -4.88
N ARG A 326 -1.13 -3.88 -4.52
CA ARG A 326 -1.15 -4.35 -3.13
C ARG A 326 0.01 -5.32 -2.92
N VAL A 327 0.74 -5.12 -1.82
CA VAL A 327 1.92 -5.92 -1.48
C VAL A 327 1.80 -6.54 -0.10
N PRO A 328 1.03 -7.63 0.06
CA PRO A 328 1.21 -8.50 1.19
C PRO A 328 2.62 -9.11 1.17
N SER A 329 3.41 -8.84 2.19
CA SER A 329 4.79 -9.31 2.32
C SER A 329 4.98 -10.03 3.63
N SER A 330 5.72 -11.13 3.60
CA SER A 330 6.03 -11.86 4.82
C SER A 330 7.46 -12.36 4.83
N LEU A 331 8.04 -12.44 6.03
CA LEU A 331 9.30 -13.14 6.21
C LEU A 331 9.06 -14.65 6.17
N PRO A 332 9.91 -15.45 5.51
CA PRO A 332 9.72 -16.89 5.44
C PRO A 332 9.77 -17.52 6.82
N VAL A 333 9.06 -18.63 6.96
CA VAL A 333 9.14 -19.50 8.13
C VAL A 333 10.39 -20.38 7.94
N ASN A 334 11.35 -20.25 8.87
CA ASN A 334 12.54 -21.08 9.10
C ASN A 334 12.94 -22.09 8.00
N LEU A 335 14.10 -21.84 7.36
CA LEU A 335 14.88 -22.89 6.68
C LEU A 335 16.16 -23.27 7.46
N SER A 336 16.58 -22.46 8.43
CA SER A 336 17.63 -22.74 9.41
C SER A 336 17.61 -21.70 10.52
N ASP A 337 18.10 -22.01 11.72
CA ASP A 337 18.19 -21.13 12.91
C ASP A 337 19.06 -19.86 12.73
N LEU A 338 19.44 -19.53 11.49
CA LEU A 338 20.30 -18.40 11.10
C LEU A 338 19.51 -17.18 10.57
N ASP A 339 18.25 -17.35 10.15
CA ASP A 339 17.40 -16.27 9.61
C ASP A 339 16.58 -15.60 10.73
N MET A 340 17.26 -14.95 11.69
CA MET A 340 16.63 -14.28 12.85
C MET A 340 15.76 -13.07 12.48
N GLY A 341 15.90 -12.56 11.25
CA GLY A 341 15.10 -11.47 10.71
C GLY A 341 15.47 -11.17 9.26
N ALA A 342 14.76 -10.25 8.64
CA ALA A 342 15.10 -9.76 7.32
C ALA A 342 15.19 -8.24 7.30
N THR A 343 16.18 -7.74 6.59
CA THR A 343 16.48 -6.32 6.42
C THR A 343 16.24 -5.94 4.97
N THR A 344 15.38 -4.94 4.75
CA THR A 344 15.04 -4.43 3.43
C THR A 344 15.09 -2.91 3.46
N LEU A 345 15.63 -2.30 2.41
CA LEU A 345 15.50 -0.87 2.16
C LEU A 345 14.35 -0.62 1.20
N GLY A 346 13.36 0.16 1.64
CA GLY A 346 12.24 0.59 0.81
C GLY A 346 12.45 2.02 0.32
N PHE A 347 12.72 2.18 -0.96
CA PHE A 347 12.85 3.48 -1.62
C PHE A 347 11.47 3.94 -2.10
N GLU A 348 11.02 5.10 -1.66
CA GLU A 348 9.71 5.66 -2.02
C GLU A 348 9.88 6.72 -3.10
N LEU A 349 9.31 6.47 -4.27
CA LEU A 349 9.49 7.29 -5.46
C LEU A 349 8.18 7.98 -5.81
N GLY A 350 8.23 9.27 -6.15
CA GLY A 350 7.09 9.96 -6.71
C GLY A 350 6.63 9.34 -8.04
N GLN A 351 5.42 9.66 -8.47
CA GLN A 351 4.86 9.16 -9.73
C GLN A 351 5.63 9.65 -10.96
N GLY A 352 6.16 10.88 -10.92
CA GLY A 352 6.91 11.46 -12.04
C GLY A 352 6.01 11.78 -13.23
N MET A 353 6.57 11.64 -14.44
CA MET A 353 5.94 12.05 -15.70
C MET A 353 5.35 10.87 -16.50
N ARG A 354 5.18 9.71 -15.87
CA ARG A 354 4.69 8.51 -16.53
C ARG A 354 3.20 8.31 -16.34
N LEU A 355 2.56 7.72 -17.34
CA LEU A 355 1.15 7.35 -17.28
C LEU A 355 0.98 6.16 -16.33
N GLN A 356 -0.04 6.24 -15.47
CA GLN A 356 -0.48 5.12 -14.68
C GLN A 356 -1.23 4.10 -15.54
N SER A 357 -1.26 2.85 -15.09
CA SER A 357 -2.16 1.86 -15.69
C SER A 357 -3.60 2.29 -15.51
N ARG A 358 -4.47 1.90 -16.44
CA ARG A 358 -5.91 2.17 -16.35
C ARG A 358 -6.49 1.76 -14.99
N ASP A 359 -6.13 0.57 -14.52
CA ASP A 359 -6.63 0.05 -13.25
C ASP A 359 -6.14 0.86 -12.04
N ALA A 360 -4.89 1.36 -12.07
CA ALA A 360 -4.39 2.24 -11.02
C ALA A 360 -5.13 3.58 -11.01
N MET A 361 -5.39 4.16 -12.20
CA MET A 361 -6.21 5.37 -12.32
C MET A 361 -7.63 5.15 -11.81
N TRP A 362 -8.22 3.97 -12.06
CA TRP A 362 -9.54 3.61 -11.52
C TRP A 362 -9.58 3.68 -10.00
N VAL A 363 -8.57 3.13 -9.32
CA VAL A 363 -8.46 3.22 -7.86
C VAL A 363 -8.24 4.67 -7.40
N ALA A 364 -7.40 5.43 -8.10
CA ALA A 364 -7.15 6.83 -7.76
C ALA A 364 -8.43 7.67 -7.83
N ILE A 365 -9.18 7.58 -8.92
CA ILE A 365 -10.44 8.31 -9.12
C ILE A 365 -11.48 7.87 -8.09
N SER A 366 -11.58 6.56 -7.81
CA SER A 366 -12.55 6.08 -6.81
C SER A 366 -12.32 6.73 -5.44
N ARG A 367 -11.05 6.88 -5.05
CA ARG A 367 -10.65 7.52 -3.79
C ARG A 367 -10.91 9.03 -3.82
N LEU A 368 -10.64 9.71 -4.95
CA LEU A 368 -10.96 11.13 -5.11
C LEU A 368 -12.47 11.41 -4.98
N ILE A 369 -13.30 10.56 -5.59
CA ILE A 369 -14.75 10.67 -5.49
C ILE A 369 -15.22 10.43 -4.05
N GLU A 370 -14.72 9.38 -3.38
CA GLU A 370 -15.03 9.13 -1.97
C GLU A 370 -14.68 10.35 -1.08
N GLU A 371 -13.49 10.93 -1.27
CA GLU A 371 -13.04 12.12 -0.54
C GLU A 371 -13.95 13.32 -0.77
N ARG A 372 -14.26 13.62 -2.04
CA ARG A 372 -15.10 14.77 -2.43
C ARG A 372 -16.49 14.66 -1.83
N VAL A 373 -17.12 13.50 -1.95
CA VAL A 373 -18.45 13.25 -1.35
C VAL A 373 -18.36 13.38 0.18
N GLY A 374 -17.29 12.86 0.79
CA GLY A 374 -17.07 12.95 2.23
C GLY A 374 -16.92 14.39 2.74
N GLN A 375 -16.21 15.24 2.00
CA GLN A 375 -16.04 16.66 2.34
C GLN A 375 -17.35 17.44 2.24
N LEU A 376 -18.21 17.11 1.27
CA LEU A 376 -19.45 17.86 1.01
C LEU A 376 -20.66 17.37 1.81
N GLN A 377 -20.78 16.06 2.03
CA GLN A 377 -21.95 15.45 2.67
C GLN A 377 -21.64 14.91 4.07
N GLY A 378 -20.37 14.77 4.42
CA GLY A 378 -19.91 14.13 5.65
C GLY A 378 -19.67 12.63 5.45
N VAL A 379 -18.69 12.11 6.20
CA VAL A 379 -18.20 10.72 6.09
C VAL A 379 -19.33 9.67 6.23
N ALA A 380 -20.31 9.94 7.09
CA ALA A 380 -21.44 9.04 7.33
C ALA A 380 -22.34 8.85 6.10
N ASP A 381 -22.45 9.88 5.26
CA ASP A 381 -23.36 9.91 4.12
C ASP A 381 -22.66 9.54 2.79
N VAL A 382 -21.34 9.32 2.78
CA VAL A 382 -20.57 8.96 1.57
C VAL A 382 -21.20 7.79 0.84
N ARG A 383 -21.42 6.68 1.54
CA ARG A 383 -22.03 5.48 0.95
C ARG A 383 -23.40 5.76 0.34
N ARG A 384 -24.25 6.50 1.05
CA ARG A 384 -25.59 6.83 0.59
C ARG A 384 -25.52 7.59 -0.73
N TRP A 385 -24.72 8.65 -0.79
CA TRP A 385 -24.58 9.48 -1.98
C TRP A 385 -23.94 8.74 -3.15
N LEU A 386 -22.91 7.93 -2.91
CA LEU A 386 -22.33 7.10 -3.98
C LEU A 386 -23.38 6.16 -4.59
N LEU A 387 -24.22 5.53 -3.77
CA LEU A 387 -25.31 4.68 -4.28
C LEU A 387 -26.39 5.48 -5.01
N THR A 388 -26.77 6.65 -4.51
CA THR A 388 -27.73 7.55 -5.18
C THR A 388 -27.21 7.96 -6.56
N ILE A 389 -25.95 8.38 -6.66
CA ILE A 389 -25.32 8.79 -7.93
C ILE A 389 -25.22 7.59 -8.88
N THR A 390 -24.83 6.43 -8.37
CA THR A 390 -24.73 5.18 -9.15
C THR A 390 -26.07 4.76 -9.76
N ARG A 391 -27.16 4.96 -9.02
CA ARG A 391 -28.52 4.59 -9.45
C ARG A 391 -29.21 5.67 -10.29
N GLY A 392 -28.63 6.87 -10.37
CA GLY A 392 -29.28 8.01 -11.02
C GLY A 392 -30.52 8.50 -10.27
N GLU A 393 -30.53 8.37 -8.94
CA GLU A 393 -31.67 8.72 -8.09
C GLU A 393 -31.58 10.17 -7.55
N GLU A 394 -30.65 10.98 -8.04
CA GLU A 394 -30.33 12.30 -7.46
C GLU A 394 -31.53 13.25 -7.51
N GLU A 395 -32.26 13.29 -8.62
CA GLU A 395 -33.43 14.16 -8.82
C GLU A 395 -34.54 13.93 -7.79
N SER A 396 -34.66 12.70 -7.27
CA SER A 396 -35.70 12.33 -6.30
C SER A 396 -35.38 12.78 -4.87
N CYS A 397 -34.11 13.05 -4.58
CA CYS A 397 -33.63 13.28 -3.22
C CYS A 397 -33.03 14.68 -2.99
N ILE A 398 -32.85 15.45 -4.07
CA ILE A 398 -32.29 16.80 -4.03
C ILE A 398 -33.38 17.83 -4.29
N ASP A 399 -33.48 18.83 -3.40
CA ASP A 399 -34.32 20.01 -3.63
C ASP A 399 -33.47 21.15 -4.25
N PRO A 400 -33.56 21.40 -5.57
CA PRO A 400 -32.77 22.42 -6.25
C PRO A 400 -33.10 23.85 -5.80
N ALA A 401 -34.24 24.07 -5.14
CA ALA A 401 -34.61 25.39 -4.65
C ALA A 401 -33.79 25.83 -3.42
N THR A 402 -33.01 24.93 -2.83
CA THR A 402 -32.16 25.21 -1.67
C THR A 402 -30.68 25.34 -2.05
N VAL A 403 -29.93 26.18 -1.31
CA VAL A 403 -28.47 26.28 -1.47
C VAL A 403 -27.79 24.92 -1.28
N ARG A 404 -28.30 24.11 -0.33
CA ARG A 404 -27.80 22.77 -0.07
C ARG A 404 -28.03 21.85 -1.27
N GLY A 405 -29.23 21.85 -1.83
CA GLY A 405 -29.54 21.01 -2.98
C GLY A 405 -28.81 21.43 -4.25
N TYR A 406 -28.63 22.74 -4.48
CA TYR A 406 -27.78 23.21 -5.57
C TYR A 406 -26.33 22.68 -5.43
N ARG A 407 -25.74 22.76 -4.23
CA ARG A 407 -24.40 22.18 -3.97
C ARG A 407 -24.35 20.66 -4.21
N GLN A 408 -25.42 19.95 -3.86
CA GLN A 408 -25.52 18.51 -4.10
C GLN A 408 -25.61 18.19 -5.60
N LEU A 409 -26.34 18.98 -6.39
CA LEU A 409 -26.38 18.82 -7.85
C LEU A 409 -25.01 19.06 -8.48
N VAL A 410 -24.35 20.16 -8.10
CA VAL A 410 -22.99 20.47 -8.57
C VAL A 410 -22.02 19.34 -8.22
N MET A 411 -22.07 18.82 -7.01
CA MET A 411 -21.26 17.65 -6.61
C MET A 411 -21.51 16.44 -7.50
N CYS A 412 -22.77 16.10 -7.77
CA CYS A 412 -23.09 14.92 -8.59
C CYS A 412 -22.60 15.10 -10.03
N GLN A 413 -22.70 16.32 -10.57
CA GLN A 413 -22.15 16.67 -11.88
C GLN A 413 -20.63 16.59 -11.88
N GLU A 414 -19.94 17.19 -10.89
CA GLU A 414 -18.49 17.15 -10.77
C GLU A 414 -17.95 15.71 -10.69
N VAL A 415 -18.64 14.82 -9.97
CA VAL A 415 -18.26 13.41 -9.89
C VAL A 415 -18.31 12.75 -11.28
N ARG A 416 -19.35 13.03 -12.07
CA ARG A 416 -19.49 12.48 -13.44
C ARG A 416 -18.43 13.07 -14.37
N ASP A 417 -18.26 14.39 -14.34
CA ASP A 417 -17.28 15.12 -15.16
C ASP A 417 -15.85 14.66 -14.85
N GLU A 418 -15.51 14.40 -13.59
CA GLU A 418 -14.20 13.92 -13.17
C GLU A 418 -13.91 12.50 -13.68
N ILE A 419 -14.92 11.63 -13.69
CA ILE A 419 -14.80 10.28 -14.28
C ILE A 419 -14.58 10.39 -15.80
N GLU A 420 -15.38 11.20 -16.49
CA GLU A 420 -15.27 11.39 -17.94
C GLU A 420 -13.94 12.03 -18.34
N ALA A 421 -13.46 13.01 -17.58
CA ALA A 421 -12.20 13.71 -17.85
C ALA A 421 -10.99 12.77 -17.76
N VAL A 422 -10.98 11.84 -16.80
CA VAL A 422 -9.82 10.96 -16.58
C VAL A 422 -9.88 9.68 -17.41
N LEU A 423 -11.08 9.11 -17.62
CA LEU A 423 -11.23 7.84 -18.35
C LEU A 423 -11.63 8.02 -19.83
N GLY A 424 -11.99 9.23 -20.25
CA GLY A 424 -12.46 9.56 -21.59
C GLY A 424 -13.95 9.30 -21.79
N ALA A 425 -14.54 9.92 -22.81
CA ALA A 425 -15.98 9.84 -23.12
C ALA A 425 -16.47 8.42 -23.47
N ASP A 426 -15.57 7.52 -23.88
CA ASP A 426 -15.87 6.12 -24.21
C ASP A 426 -15.88 5.19 -22.98
N ALA A 427 -15.38 5.67 -21.83
CA ALA A 427 -15.46 4.91 -20.59
C ALA A 427 -16.84 5.10 -19.95
N SER A 428 -17.50 3.99 -19.63
CA SER A 428 -18.80 4.05 -19.00
C SER A 428 -18.65 4.57 -17.57
N VAL A 429 -19.00 5.84 -17.36
CA VAL A 429 -19.18 6.45 -16.03
C VAL A 429 -20.03 5.53 -15.13
N ALA A 430 -21.04 4.89 -15.74
CA ALA A 430 -21.88 3.91 -15.08
C ALA A 430 -21.12 2.65 -14.63
N GLU A 431 -20.10 2.17 -15.35
CA GLU A 431 -19.29 1.03 -14.92
C GLU A 431 -18.50 1.35 -13.65
N LEU A 432 -17.79 2.48 -13.61
CA LEU A 432 -17.00 2.84 -12.43
C LEU A 432 -17.91 3.14 -11.23
N LEU A 433 -18.98 3.92 -11.43
CA LEU A 433 -19.97 4.16 -10.38
C LEU A 433 -20.60 2.84 -9.90
N THR A 434 -20.94 1.92 -10.80
CA THR A 434 -21.44 0.59 -10.41
C THR A 434 -20.40 -0.20 -9.63
N ALA A 435 -19.12 -0.14 -10.02
CA ALA A 435 -18.05 -0.82 -9.29
C ALA A 435 -17.84 -0.23 -7.89
N ILE A 436 -17.85 1.10 -7.74
CA ILE A 436 -17.78 1.81 -6.46
C ILE A 436 -19.03 1.50 -5.62
N GLY A 437 -20.22 1.59 -6.22
CA GLY A 437 -21.50 1.27 -5.61
C GLY A 437 -21.55 -0.18 -5.12
N ALA A 438 -21.20 -1.14 -5.97
CA ALA A 438 -21.13 -2.56 -5.60
C ALA A 438 -20.11 -2.79 -4.49
N HIS A 439 -18.93 -2.17 -4.56
CA HIS A 439 -17.93 -2.20 -3.50
C HIS A 439 -18.51 -1.68 -2.18
N THR A 440 -19.23 -0.55 -2.22
CA THR A 440 -19.87 0.04 -1.03
C THR A 440 -21.07 -0.75 -0.51
N LEU A 441 -21.70 -1.60 -1.33
CA LEU A 441 -22.71 -2.56 -0.85
C LEU A 441 -22.09 -3.64 0.02
N TRP A 442 -20.80 -3.97 -0.13
CA TRP A 442 -20.13 -4.92 0.78
C TRP A 442 -19.83 -4.30 2.14
N TYR A 443 -19.81 -2.97 2.27
CA TYR A 443 -19.83 -2.29 3.56
C TYR A 443 -21.16 -2.46 4.32
N VAL A 444 -22.18 -3.13 3.76
CA VAL A 444 -23.37 -3.56 4.53
C VAL A 444 -22.97 -4.42 5.72
N TRP A 445 -21.91 -5.22 5.57
CA TRP A 445 -21.33 -5.89 6.72
C TRP A 445 -20.84 -4.86 7.73
N LEU A 446 -20.06 -3.83 7.41
CA LEU A 446 -19.67 -2.77 8.37
C LEU A 446 -20.86 -2.03 9.03
N GLN A 447 -22.07 -2.01 8.44
CA GLN A 447 -23.26 -1.43 9.09
C GLN A 447 -23.89 -2.35 10.15
N ASN A 448 -23.75 -3.67 10.02
CA ASN A 448 -24.23 -4.68 10.98
C ASN A 448 -23.10 -5.40 11.74
N PHE A 449 -21.84 -5.17 11.35
CA PHE A 449 -20.64 -5.70 11.95
C PHE A 449 -20.43 -4.91 13.22
N ARG A 450 -21.10 -5.40 14.26
CA ARG A 450 -20.58 -5.33 15.60
C ARG A 450 -19.25 -6.06 15.59
N GLU A 451 -18.15 -5.38 15.26
CA GLU A 451 -16.99 -5.66 16.11
C GLU A 451 -17.48 -5.43 17.54
N PRO A 452 -17.12 -6.27 18.53
CA PRO A 452 -17.51 -6.08 19.93
C PRO A 452 -17.14 -4.70 20.51
N LEU A 453 -16.47 -3.86 19.71
CA LEU A 453 -15.76 -2.65 20.09
C LEU A 453 -16.34 -1.37 19.48
N TYR A 454 -17.26 -1.43 18.50
CA TYR A 454 -18.01 -0.25 18.09
C TYR A 454 -19.21 -0.06 19.02
N LEU A 455 -19.10 0.78 20.05
CA LEU A 455 -20.32 1.36 20.62
C LEU A 455 -20.86 2.32 19.56
N THR A 456 -21.91 1.88 18.88
CA THR A 456 -22.85 2.77 18.16
C THR A 456 -23.70 3.58 19.14
N ASP A 457 -23.49 3.41 20.45
CA ASP A 457 -24.12 4.22 21.46
C ASP A 457 -23.67 5.67 21.26
N LYS A 458 -24.66 6.52 20.96
CA LYS A 458 -24.51 7.96 21.12
C LYS A 458 -23.85 8.18 22.49
N PRO A 459 -22.76 8.97 22.59
CA PRO A 459 -22.15 9.24 23.89
C PRO A 459 -23.24 9.75 24.82
N LEU A 460 -23.48 9.01 25.91
CA LEU A 460 -24.41 9.43 26.94
C LEU A 460 -23.81 10.71 27.54
N GLN A 461 -24.31 11.87 27.13
CA GLN A 461 -23.93 13.13 27.77
C GLN A 461 -24.53 13.14 29.16
N LEU A 462 -23.74 12.68 30.12
CA LEU A 462 -24.07 12.84 31.53
C LEU A 462 -23.87 14.33 31.87
N PRO A 463 -24.84 14.98 32.54
CA PRO A 463 -24.66 16.34 33.00
C PRO A 463 -23.48 16.40 33.96
N ASP A 464 -22.48 17.22 33.63
CA ASP A 464 -21.32 17.46 34.49
C ASP A 464 -21.76 18.28 35.70
N ASN A 465 -21.93 17.61 36.83
CA ASN A 465 -22.40 18.14 38.10
C ASN A 465 -21.25 18.49 39.05
N ARG A 466 -20.03 18.64 38.50
CA ARG A 466 -18.85 19.08 39.25
C ARG A 466 -18.86 20.58 39.52
N THR A 467 -18.34 21.00 40.67
CA THR A 467 -18.12 22.42 41.00
C THR A 467 -16.92 23.01 40.25
N GLU A 468 -16.78 24.33 40.20
CA GLU A 468 -15.66 25.01 39.51
C GLU A 468 -14.27 24.55 40.00
N GLU A 469 -14.14 24.26 41.30
CA GLU A 469 -12.90 23.72 41.89
C GLU A 469 -12.64 22.27 41.47
N GLU A 470 -13.69 21.45 41.34
CA GLU A 470 -13.58 20.04 40.93
C GLU A 470 -13.23 19.90 39.44
N ILE A 471 -13.64 20.85 38.60
CA ILE A 471 -13.27 20.93 37.18
C ILE A 471 -11.76 21.22 37.03
N LYS A 472 -11.18 21.98 37.96
CA LYS A 472 -9.77 22.38 37.94
C LYS A 472 -8.80 21.23 38.26
N TYR A 473 -9.26 20.17 38.94
CA TYR A 473 -8.47 19.01 39.34
C TYR A 473 -9.13 17.68 38.94
N PRO A 474 -9.30 17.43 37.62
CA PRO A 474 -10.12 16.34 37.11
C PRO A 474 -9.63 14.93 37.51
N GLU A 475 -8.33 14.77 37.76
CA GLU A 475 -7.71 13.52 38.23
C GLU A 475 -8.22 13.05 39.60
N LEU A 476 -8.62 13.96 40.49
CA LEU A 476 -9.11 13.63 41.83
C LEU A 476 -10.60 13.22 41.86
N PHE A 477 -11.36 13.60 40.83
CA PHE A 477 -12.83 13.45 40.79
C PHE A 477 -13.33 12.52 39.67
N ARG A 478 -12.45 11.67 39.11
CA ARG A 478 -12.79 10.72 38.02
C ARG A 478 -13.99 9.81 38.31
N HIS A 479 -14.20 9.46 39.58
CA HIS A 479 -15.31 8.60 40.01
C HIS A 479 -16.70 9.22 39.82
N ARG A 480 -16.81 10.55 39.65
CA ARG A 480 -18.09 11.21 39.33
C ARG A 480 -18.40 11.28 37.84
N LEU A 481 -17.41 11.01 36.98
CA LEU A 481 -17.59 10.94 35.52
C LEU A 481 -18.10 9.57 35.05
N ILE A 482 -18.00 8.56 35.91
CA ILE A 482 -18.51 7.22 35.66
C ILE A 482 -19.91 7.19 36.30
N GLY A 483 -20.96 7.21 35.49
CA GLY A 483 -22.34 7.21 35.98
C GLY A 483 -22.55 6.12 37.04
N CYS A 484 -23.07 6.51 38.22
CA CYS A 484 -23.53 5.56 39.21
C CYS A 484 -24.78 4.83 38.68
N GLN A 485 -24.57 3.59 38.23
CA GLN A 485 -25.54 2.55 37.82
C GLN A 485 -26.41 2.84 36.59
#